data_AF-A0A533BLI5-F1
#
_entry.id   AF-A0A533BLI5-F1
#
_cell.length_a   1.000
_cell.length_b   1.000
_cell.length_c   1.000
_cell.angle_alpha   90.00
_cell.angle_beta   90.00
_cell.angle_gamma   90.00
#
_symmetry.space_group_name_H-M   'P 1'
#
loop_
_entity.id
_entity.type
_entity.pdbx_description
1 polymer ?
#
loop_
_entity_poly.entity_id
_entity_poly.type
_entity_poly.pdbx_seq_one_letter_code
_entity_poly.pdbx_strand_id
1 'polypeptide(L)'
;MADETVALARALQATTSDTPAIRGLLPMCATCKRIRDPAGSWQEVDHFIEQHSAAHFTHTICGVCARQAHPDWDKPGLSGLSS
;
A
#
# COMPACT_ATOMS: atom_id res chain seq x y z
N MET A 1 -36.65 11.61 21.11
CA MET A 1 -36.19 11.28 19.75
C MET A 1 -34.84 11.92 19.37
N ALA A 2 -34.43 13.08 19.90
CA ALA A 2 -33.13 13.69 19.58
C ALA A 2 -31.90 13.00 20.23
N ASP A 3 -32.10 12.31 21.35
CA ASP A 3 -31.02 11.66 22.11
C ASP A 3 -30.50 10.39 21.41
N GLU A 4 -31.40 9.58 20.87
CA GLU A 4 -31.06 8.33 20.18
C GLU A 4 -30.29 8.57 18.87
N THR A 5 -30.64 9.64 18.14
CA THR A 5 -29.90 10.05 16.93
C THR A 5 -28.47 10.48 17.25
N VAL A 6 -28.25 11.12 18.40
CA VAL A 6 -26.90 11.55 18.84
C VAL A 6 -26.09 10.36 19.34
N ALA A 7 -26.71 9.41 20.05
CA ALA A 7 -26.07 8.18 20.50
C ALA A 7 -25.62 7.31 19.32
N LEU A 8 -26.49 7.13 18.32
CA LEU A 8 -26.18 6.37 17.11
C LEU A 8 -25.05 7.02 16.30
N ALA A 9 -25.06 8.35 16.16
CA ALA A 9 -23.99 9.08 15.46
C ALA A 9 -22.62 8.92 16.16
N ARG A 10 -22.57 8.93 17.50
CA ARG A 10 -21.33 8.67 18.25
C ARG A 10 -20.83 7.24 18.08
N ALA A 11 -21.72 6.25 18.08
CA ALA A 11 -21.37 4.86 17.85
C ALA A 11 -20.79 4.64 16.45
N LEU A 12 -21.36 5.29 15.42
CA LEU A 12 -20.83 5.28 14.06
C LEU A 12 -19.43 5.92 13.98
N GLN A 13 -19.25 7.11 14.59
CA GLN A 13 -17.95 7.81 14.61
C GLN A 13 -16.85 7.05 15.35
N ALA A 14 -17.20 6.26 16.38
CA ALA A 14 -16.25 5.42 17.09
C ALA A 14 -15.68 4.29 16.20
N THR A 15 -16.44 3.82 15.20
CA THR A 15 -16.01 2.76 14.28
C THR A 15 -15.22 3.26 13.06
N THR A 16 -15.32 4.54 12.71
CA THR A 16 -14.66 5.11 11.52
C THR A 16 -13.22 5.57 11.75
N SER A 17 -12.72 5.45 12.98
CA SER A 17 -11.40 5.98 13.35
C SER A 17 -10.30 4.90 13.46
N ASP A 18 -10.67 3.62 13.35
CA ASP A 18 -9.77 2.47 13.53
C ASP A 18 -9.27 1.89 12.20
N THR A 19 -9.01 2.73 11.19
CA THR A 19 -8.17 2.27 10.09
C THR A 19 -6.79 1.99 10.68
N PRO A 20 -6.23 0.77 10.53
CA PRO A 20 -4.87 0.51 10.96
C PRO A 20 -3.97 1.57 10.29
N ALA A 21 -3.29 2.34 11.12
CA ALA A 21 -2.43 3.42 10.69
C ALA A 21 -1.03 3.05 11.11
N ILE A 22 -0.16 2.83 10.12
CA ILE A 22 1.28 2.67 10.34
C ILE A 22 1.78 3.96 11.00
N ARG A 23 2.36 3.84 12.20
CA ARG A 23 2.89 4.96 12.98
C ARG A 23 4.25 4.60 13.58
N GLY A 24 5.10 5.60 13.79
CA GLY A 24 6.39 5.43 14.46
C GLY A 24 7.49 4.86 13.56
N LEU A 25 8.50 4.25 14.18
CA LEU A 25 9.67 3.69 13.51
C LEU A 25 9.44 2.21 13.17
N LEU A 26 9.64 1.85 11.90
CA LEU A 26 9.57 0.46 11.45
C LEU A 26 10.96 -0.17 11.40
N PRO A 27 11.19 -1.30 12.07
CA PRO A 27 12.45 -2.02 11.96
C PRO A 27 12.57 -2.62 10.55
N MET A 28 13.51 -2.10 9.76
CA MET A 28 13.78 -2.57 8.40
C MET A 28 15.20 -3.12 8.26
N CYS A 29 15.39 -4.12 7.39
CA CYS A 29 16.70 -4.65 7.08
C CYS A 29 17.48 -3.65 6.22
N ALA A 30 18.68 -3.25 6.66
CA ALA A 30 19.51 -2.32 5.89
C ALA A 30 19.92 -2.89 4.51
N THR A 31 20.03 -4.20 4.38
CA THR A 31 20.47 -4.89 3.16
C THR A 31 19.32 -5.15 2.19
N CYS A 32 18.29 -5.90 2.60
CA CYS A 32 17.20 -6.32 1.70
C CYS A 32 15.93 -5.47 1.82
N LYS A 33 15.89 -4.49 2.72
CA LYS A 33 14.77 -3.54 2.93
C LYS A 33 13.45 -4.15 3.42
N ARG A 34 13.38 -5.46 3.68
CA ARG A 34 12.24 -6.09 4.36
C ARG A 34 11.95 -5.47 5.72
N ILE A 35 10.69 -5.47 6.13
CA ILE A 35 10.21 -5.00 7.43
C ILE A 35 10.03 -6.19 8.36
N ARG A 36 10.45 -6.05 9.62
CA ARG A 36 10.17 -7.03 10.66
C ARG A 36 8.84 -6.71 11.32
N ASP A 37 7.92 -7.66 11.30
CA ASP A 37 6.61 -7.52 11.96
C ASP A 37 6.73 -7.70 13.50
N PRO A 38 5.65 -7.46 14.26
CA PRO A 38 5.64 -7.68 15.70
C PRO A 38 5.85 -9.14 16.13
N ALA A 39 5.48 -10.12 15.29
CA ALA A 39 5.72 -11.55 15.52
C ALA A 39 7.18 -11.94 15.27
N GLY A 40 7.95 -11.04 14.66
CA GLY A 40 9.35 -11.19 14.36
C GLY A 40 9.67 -11.79 13.00
N SER A 41 8.68 -11.94 12.13
CA SER A 41 8.84 -12.39 10.76
C SER A 41 9.26 -11.23 9.86
N TRP A 42 10.02 -11.54 8.81
CA TRP A 42 10.44 -10.56 7.81
C TRP A 42 9.56 -10.63 6.58
N GLN A 43 9.01 -9.49 6.16
CA GLN A 43 8.14 -9.41 5.00
C GLN A 43 8.50 -8.23 4.10
N GLU A 44 8.06 -8.30 2.84
CA GLU A 44 8.24 -7.21 1.87
C GLU A 44 7.49 -5.95 2.33
N VAL A 45 8.00 -4.79 1.92
CA VAL A 45 7.51 -3.48 2.40
C VAL A 45 6.07 -3.23 1.95
N ASP A 46 5.75 -3.55 0.70
CA ASP A 46 4.41 -3.43 0.14
C ASP A 46 3.43 -4.30 0.93
N HIS A 47 3.76 -5.56 1.16
CA HIS A 47 2.94 -6.49 1.94
C HIS A 47 2.67 -5.97 3.36
N PHE A 48 3.70 -5.48 4.05
CA PHE A 48 3.53 -4.89 5.38
C PHE A 48 2.58 -3.68 5.35
N ILE A 49 2.71 -2.81 4.34
CA ILE A 49 1.89 -1.61 4.27
C ILE A 49 0.43 -1.95 3.98
N GLU A 50 0.16 -2.89 3.07
CA GLU A 50 -1.20 -3.33 2.75
C GLU A 50 -1.90 -3.99 3.95
N GLN A 51 -1.17 -4.78 4.74
CA GLN A 51 -1.74 -5.41 5.95
C GLN A 51 -2.09 -4.41 7.05
N HIS A 52 -1.39 -3.27 7.11
CA HIS A 52 -1.47 -2.31 8.20
C HIS A 52 -2.02 -0.95 7.76
N SER A 53 -2.63 -0.85 6.58
CA SER A 53 -3.28 0.36 6.09
C SER A 53 -4.38 0.05 5.07
N ALA A 54 -5.09 1.07 4.61
CA ALA A 54 -6.04 0.93 3.50
C ALA A 54 -5.39 1.09 2.11
N ALA A 55 -4.06 1.09 2.03
CA ALA A 55 -3.34 1.25 0.77
C ALA A 55 -3.25 -0.07 0.00
N HIS A 56 -3.17 0.04 -1.33
CA HIS A 56 -2.93 -1.08 -2.24
C HIS A 56 -1.83 -0.69 -3.23
N PHE A 57 -0.96 -1.65 -3.57
CA PHE A 57 0.12 -1.44 -4.53
C PHE A 57 -0.21 -2.10 -5.87
N THR A 58 0.19 -1.40 -6.93
CA THR A 58 0.27 -1.96 -8.29
C THR A 58 1.71 -1.86 -8.77
N HIS A 59 2.25 -2.91 -9.37
CA HIS A 59 3.63 -2.92 -9.85
C HIS A 59 3.75 -2.39 -11.28
N THR A 60 3.46 -1.10 -11.46
CA THR A 60 3.67 -0.40 -12.73
C THR A 60 5.10 0.15 -12.83
N ILE A 61 5.61 0.25 -14.05
CA ILE A 61 6.88 0.89 -14.36
C ILE A 61 6.64 2.30 -14.90
N CYS A 62 7.27 3.32 -14.28
CA CYS A 62 7.12 4.70 -14.77
C CYS A 62 7.82 4.87 -16.12
N GLY A 63 7.42 5.87 -16.91
CA GLY A 63 7.97 6.08 -18.26
C GLY A 63 9.50 6.30 -18.29
N VAL A 64 10.08 6.82 -17.20
CA VAL A 64 11.55 6.97 -17.09
C VAL A 64 12.22 5.60 -16.97
N CYS A 65 11.74 4.77 -16.05
CA CYS A 65 12.29 3.43 -15.83
C CYS A 65 12.06 2.53 -17.05
N ALA A 66 10.92 2.64 -17.71
CA ALA A 66 10.61 1.89 -18.93
C ALA A 66 11.65 2.16 -20.02
N ARG A 67 11.96 3.43 -20.31
CA ARG A 67 12.97 3.79 -21.33
C ARG A 67 14.38 3.33 -20.97
N GLN A 68 14.71 3.27 -19.69
CA GLN A 68 16.05 2.87 -19.24
C GLN A 68 16.23 1.35 -19.24
N ALA A 69 15.27 0.61 -18.69
CA ALA A 69 15.35 -0.84 -18.55
C ALA A 69 14.88 -1.58 -19.80
N HIS A 70 13.98 -0.96 -20.58
CA HIS A 70 13.37 -1.54 -21.77
C HIS A 70 13.34 -0.52 -22.92
N PRO A 71 14.51 -0.15 -23.49
CA PRO A 71 14.59 0.79 -24.61
C PRO A 71 13.75 0.35 -25.82
N ASP A 72 13.50 -0.96 -25.94
CA ASP A 72 12.76 -1.56 -27.04
C ASP A 72 11.23 -1.43 -26.92
N TRP A 73 10.69 -1.02 -25.78
CA TRP A 73 9.25 -0.86 -25.59
C TRP A 73 8.67 0.35 -26.32
N ASP A 74 9.49 1.33 -26.67
CA ASP A 74 9.10 2.54 -27.42
C ASP A 74 9.16 2.33 -28.96
N LYS A 75 9.27 1.06 -29.42
CA LYS A 75 9.28 0.75 -30.86
C LYS A 75 7.87 0.87 -31.45
N PRO A 76 7.65 1.77 -32.45
CA PRO A 76 6.37 1.85 -33.14
C PRO A 76 6.12 0.52 -33.88
N GLY A 77 5.21 -0.30 -33.35
CA GLY A 77 4.88 -1.63 -33.88
C GLY A 77 4.55 -2.71 -32.83
N LEU A 78 4.88 -2.49 -31.55
CA LEU A 78 4.55 -3.44 -30.46
C LEU A 78 3.32 -3.04 -29.62
N SER A 79 2.62 -1.96 -29.98
CA SER A 79 1.44 -1.43 -29.27
C SER A 79 0.19 -2.31 -29.38
N GLY A 80 0.31 -3.58 -29.78
CA GLY A 80 -0.81 -4.50 -30.00
C GLY A 80 -0.63 -5.89 -29.39
N LEU A 81 0.36 -6.10 -28.51
CA LEU A 81 0.59 -7.38 -27.81
C LEU A 81 0.13 -7.35 -26.35
N SER A 82 -0.94 -6.61 -26.05
CA SER A 82 -1.72 -6.84 -24.84
C SER A 82 -2.71 -7.97 -25.15
N SER A 83 -2.28 -9.21 -24.90
CA SER A 83 -3.19 -10.36 -24.74
C SER A 83 -4.11 -10.15 -23.55
#